data_AF-A0A194XNV2-F1
#
_entry.id   AF-A0A194XNV2-F1
#
_cell.length_a   1.000
_cell.length_b   1.000
_cell.length_c   1.000
_cell.angle_alpha   90.00
_cell.angle_beta   90.00
_cell.angle_gamma   90.00
#
_symmetry.space_group_name_H-M   'P 1'
#
loop_
_entity.id
_entity.type
_entity.pdbx_description
1 polymer ?
#
loop_
_entity_poly.entity_id
_entity_poly.type
_entity_poly.pdbx_seq_one_letter_code
_entity_poly.pdbx_strand_id
1 'polypeptide(L)'
;MRSSDHFQKMLDPAGNFAECKQKIVDLENANPIAVELWLRYFHGKLDDESLKIPIGELRALIECHRRYFFPLEKLNKWFEQWMEHKGGKKMKKFSLDELRKLMYPCQEFNHAQGFAYATKKLVYETPGHVHEDTPLAFGHLHLEPRIIGAINAARGSVKMKLHEALYINRVFLNASCDCRKEGLFAYETALDKTGVWPLEEVLHGRNSISLQRVLSGMRKFEYEPPNDYCELCSEDFGASTVTRAINIAQSNFDGLCLDCIDNPHSRDWDIEYTKHHSFKLIKAKHIEWDMGCRVKHEEPSWYFSWIARKQRADAHE
;
A
#
# COMPACT_ATOMS: atom_id res chain seq x y z
N MET A 1 11.86 -35.80 -7.39
CA MET A 1 11.81 -34.62 -8.28
C MET A 1 13.13 -33.90 -8.15
N ARG A 2 13.68 -33.39 -9.26
CA ARG A 2 14.85 -32.52 -9.27
C ARG A 2 14.36 -31.10 -8.95
N SER A 3 14.72 -30.56 -7.79
CA SER A 3 14.07 -29.37 -7.22
C SER A 3 14.78 -28.04 -7.49
N SER A 4 16.00 -28.09 -8.07
CA SER A 4 16.79 -26.91 -8.44
C SER A 4 17.75 -27.27 -9.57
N ASP A 5 17.82 -26.44 -10.61
CA ASP A 5 18.79 -26.61 -11.70
C ASP A 5 20.22 -26.30 -11.26
N HIS A 6 20.39 -25.43 -10.28
CA HIS A 6 21.69 -25.11 -9.67
C HIS A 6 22.28 -26.36 -9.02
N PHE A 7 21.54 -26.99 -8.11
CA PHE A 7 22.00 -28.21 -7.43
C PHE A 7 22.11 -29.40 -8.39
N GLN A 8 21.26 -29.48 -9.41
CA GLN A 8 21.42 -30.51 -10.45
C GLN A 8 22.76 -30.41 -11.16
N LYS A 9 23.18 -29.20 -11.58
CA LYS A 9 24.45 -29.00 -12.26
C LYS A 9 25.64 -29.20 -11.33
N MET A 10 25.54 -28.68 -10.11
CA MET A 10 26.60 -28.78 -9.10
C MET A 10 26.85 -30.23 -8.67
N LEU A 11 25.78 -31.02 -8.51
CA LEU A 11 25.84 -32.40 -8.04
C LEU A 11 25.76 -33.43 -9.18
N ASP A 12 25.87 -33.00 -10.44
CA ASP A 12 25.87 -33.92 -11.58
C ASP A 12 27.08 -34.86 -11.48
N PRO A 13 26.90 -36.19 -11.37
CA PRO A 13 28.02 -37.14 -11.31
C PRO A 13 28.91 -37.11 -12.55
N ALA A 14 28.39 -36.63 -13.70
CA ALA A 14 29.15 -36.42 -14.92
C ALA A 14 29.71 -34.99 -15.04
N GLY A 15 29.46 -34.13 -14.04
CA GLY A 15 29.87 -32.74 -14.00
C GLY A 15 31.34 -32.54 -13.61
N ASN A 16 31.82 -31.31 -13.81
CA ASN A 16 33.20 -30.89 -13.55
C ASN A 16 33.38 -30.13 -12.22
N PHE A 17 32.30 -29.95 -11.45
CA PHE A 17 32.34 -29.26 -10.16
C PHE A 17 33.02 -30.14 -9.10
N ALA A 18 33.72 -29.54 -8.13
CA ALA A 18 34.39 -30.31 -7.08
C ALA A 18 33.36 -31.04 -6.19
N GLU A 19 32.22 -30.39 -5.99
CA GLU A 19 31.08 -30.79 -5.19
C GLU A 19 30.48 -32.12 -5.66
N CYS A 20 30.57 -32.47 -6.96
CA CYS A 20 30.03 -33.74 -7.47
C CYS A 20 30.74 -34.98 -6.90
N LYS A 21 31.96 -34.80 -6.37
CA LYS A 21 32.77 -35.87 -5.76
C LYS A 21 32.75 -35.81 -4.23
N GLN A 22 32.04 -34.84 -3.64
CA GLN A 22 32.00 -34.63 -2.20
C GLN A 22 30.71 -35.18 -1.60
N LYS A 23 30.77 -35.55 -0.32
CA LYS A 23 29.59 -35.97 0.47
C LYS A 23 28.95 -34.82 1.24
N ILE A 24 29.67 -33.71 1.37
CA ILE A 24 29.29 -32.52 2.11
C ILE A 24 29.49 -31.35 1.17
N VAL A 25 28.50 -30.46 1.09
CA VAL A 25 28.58 -29.21 0.33
C VAL A 25 28.33 -28.07 1.31
N ASP A 26 29.29 -27.16 1.41
CA ASP A 26 29.19 -25.99 2.25
C ASP A 26 28.49 -24.85 1.49
N LEU A 27 27.34 -24.43 2.01
CA LEU A 27 26.58 -23.30 1.46
C LEU A 27 27.00 -22.00 2.16
N GLU A 28 28.14 -21.45 1.75
CA GLU A 28 28.71 -20.24 2.35
C GLU A 28 27.73 -19.04 2.25
N ASN A 29 27.61 -18.25 3.31
CA ASN A 29 26.74 -17.08 3.40
C ASN A 29 25.24 -17.38 3.18
N ALA A 30 24.82 -18.65 3.29
CA ALA A 30 23.41 -19.00 3.25
C ALA A 30 22.76 -18.74 4.62
N ASN A 31 21.52 -18.26 4.61
CA ASN A 31 20.74 -18.17 5.83
C ASN A 31 20.19 -19.57 6.19
N PRO A 32 20.52 -20.12 7.38
CA PRO A 32 20.18 -21.49 7.73
C PRO A 32 18.67 -21.71 7.85
N ILE A 33 17.93 -20.73 8.38
CA ILE A 33 16.46 -20.79 8.53
C ILE A 33 15.82 -20.85 7.14
N ALA A 34 16.29 -20.02 6.21
CA ALA A 34 15.75 -19.97 4.86
C ALA A 34 16.02 -21.25 4.07
N VAL A 35 17.26 -21.76 4.11
CA VAL A 35 17.63 -23.02 3.46
C VAL A 35 16.85 -24.18 4.06
N GLU A 36 16.73 -24.23 5.39
CA GLU A 36 15.98 -25.28 6.07
C GLU A 36 14.51 -25.31 5.62
N LEU A 37 13.84 -24.15 5.54
CA LEU A 37 12.46 -24.08 5.04
C LEU A 37 12.34 -24.63 3.61
N TRP A 38 13.27 -24.25 2.73
CA TRP A 38 13.31 -24.74 1.35
C TRP A 38 13.49 -26.26 1.29
N LEU A 39 14.39 -26.81 2.10
CA LEU A 39 14.59 -28.25 2.21
C LEU A 39 13.33 -28.93 2.74
N ARG A 40 12.71 -28.41 3.80
CA ARG A 40 11.42 -28.94 4.30
C ARG A 40 10.37 -28.96 3.20
N TYR A 41 10.26 -27.90 2.40
CA TYR A 41 9.36 -27.86 1.26
C TYR A 41 9.66 -28.97 0.24
N PHE A 42 10.91 -29.09 -0.21
CA PHE A 42 11.31 -30.09 -1.21
C PHE A 42 11.11 -31.53 -0.73
N HIS A 43 11.16 -31.77 0.58
CA HIS A 43 10.95 -33.07 1.20
C HIS A 43 9.51 -33.32 1.69
N GLY A 44 8.58 -32.39 1.47
CA GLY A 44 7.19 -32.52 1.92
C GLY A 44 7.05 -32.54 3.45
N LYS A 45 7.89 -31.75 4.14
CA LYS A 45 8.01 -31.68 5.61
C LYS A 45 7.73 -30.27 6.16
N LEU A 46 6.96 -29.45 5.43
CA LEU A 46 6.41 -28.22 6.01
C LEU A 46 5.39 -28.57 7.09
N ASP A 47 5.51 -27.91 8.24
CA ASP A 47 4.73 -28.12 9.45
C ASP A 47 4.44 -26.78 10.15
N ASP A 48 3.79 -26.80 11.31
CA ASP A 48 3.44 -25.58 12.05
C ASP A 48 4.67 -24.79 12.53
N GLU A 49 5.83 -25.44 12.72
CA GLU A 49 7.07 -24.75 13.08
C GLU A 49 7.55 -23.84 11.95
N SER A 50 7.30 -24.23 10.70
CA SER A 50 7.59 -23.38 9.53
C SER A 50 6.84 -22.05 9.54
N LEU A 51 5.68 -21.99 10.21
CA LEU A 51 4.88 -20.76 10.33
C LEU A 51 5.44 -19.80 11.39
N LYS A 52 6.40 -20.24 12.22
CA LYS A 52 7.00 -19.40 13.27
C LYS A 52 8.11 -18.50 12.77
N ILE A 53 8.58 -18.68 11.52
CA ILE A 53 9.64 -17.88 10.89
C ILE A 53 9.39 -16.36 11.12
N PRO A 54 10.38 -15.60 11.60
CA PRO A 54 10.26 -14.15 11.78
C PRO A 54 10.13 -13.40 10.45
N ILE A 55 9.49 -12.22 10.46
CA ILE A 55 9.36 -11.34 9.29
C ILE A 55 10.72 -11.04 8.64
N GLY A 56 11.75 -10.81 9.45
CA GLY A 56 13.10 -10.50 8.96
C GLY A 56 13.71 -11.59 8.07
N GLU A 57 13.30 -12.85 8.26
CA GLU A 57 13.81 -14.00 7.52
C GLU A 57 13.11 -14.20 6.16
N LEU A 58 11.99 -13.51 5.90
CA LEU A 58 11.28 -13.64 4.62
C LEU A 58 12.13 -13.20 3.43
N ARG A 59 12.95 -12.16 3.60
CA ARG A 59 13.91 -11.72 2.56
C ARG A 59 15.00 -12.76 2.30
N ALA A 60 15.41 -13.51 3.32
CA ALA A 60 16.37 -14.60 3.16
C ALA A 60 15.81 -15.78 2.32
N LEU A 61 14.50 -16.01 2.38
CA LEU A 61 13.83 -17.00 1.51
C LEU A 61 13.85 -16.57 0.04
N ILE A 62 13.62 -15.29 -0.21
CA ILE A 62 13.69 -14.67 -1.54
C ILE A 62 15.13 -14.68 -2.06
N GLU A 63 16.11 -14.43 -1.19
CA GLU A 63 17.53 -14.55 -1.53
C GLU A 63 17.90 -15.97 -1.96
N CYS A 64 17.40 -16.99 -1.27
CA CYS A 64 17.61 -18.39 -1.67
C CYS A 64 17.00 -18.69 -3.04
N HIS A 65 15.83 -18.12 -3.36
CA HIS A 65 15.26 -18.20 -4.71
C HIS A 65 16.24 -17.62 -5.75
N ARG A 66 16.74 -16.40 -5.54
CA ARG A 66 17.65 -15.74 -6.50
C ARG A 66 18.99 -16.45 -6.64
N ARG A 67 19.57 -16.92 -5.53
CA ARG A 67 20.91 -17.53 -5.49
C ARG A 67 20.93 -18.97 -6.00
N TYR A 68 19.94 -19.77 -5.62
CA TYR A 68 19.89 -21.21 -5.88
C TYR A 68 18.84 -21.61 -6.92
N PHE A 69 18.18 -20.63 -7.55
CA PHE A 69 17.12 -20.85 -8.53
C PHE A 69 16.00 -21.74 -7.98
N PHE A 70 15.67 -21.58 -6.68
CA PHE A 70 14.55 -22.28 -6.07
C PHE A 70 13.23 -21.67 -6.54
N PRO A 71 12.20 -22.46 -6.87
CA PRO A 71 10.98 -21.92 -7.47
C PRO A 71 10.09 -21.20 -6.43
N LEU A 72 10.27 -19.88 -6.24
CA LEU A 72 9.62 -19.07 -5.17
C LEU A 72 8.10 -19.25 -5.12
N GLU A 73 7.47 -19.36 -6.29
CA GLU A 73 6.02 -19.50 -6.43
C GLU A 73 5.46 -20.75 -5.72
N LYS A 74 6.32 -21.74 -5.46
CA LYS A 74 5.97 -22.94 -4.72
C LYS A 74 5.72 -22.69 -3.23
N LEU A 75 6.26 -21.60 -2.69
CA LEU A 75 6.03 -21.19 -1.31
C LEU A 75 4.84 -20.22 -1.15
N ASN A 76 4.16 -19.80 -2.22
CA ASN A 76 3.04 -18.84 -2.12
C ASN A 76 1.94 -19.30 -1.15
N LYS A 77 1.54 -20.58 -1.22
CA LYS A 77 0.54 -21.14 -0.31
C LYS A 77 1.03 -21.18 1.14
N TRP A 78 2.30 -21.48 1.36
CA TRP A 78 2.90 -21.41 2.70
C TRP A 78 2.93 -19.96 3.20
N PHE A 79 3.26 -19.00 2.33
CA PHE A 79 3.28 -17.58 2.69
C PHE A 79 1.90 -17.04 3.05
N GLU A 80 0.84 -17.45 2.33
CA GLU A 80 -0.55 -17.16 2.70
C GLU A 80 -0.90 -17.67 4.11
N GLN A 81 -0.53 -18.92 4.43
CA GLN A 81 -0.74 -19.51 5.74
C GLN A 81 0.08 -18.80 6.83
N TRP A 82 1.32 -18.42 6.51
CA TRP A 82 2.19 -17.66 7.39
C TRP A 82 1.61 -16.27 7.69
N MET A 83 1.08 -15.58 6.66
CA MET A 83 0.41 -14.28 6.80
C MET A 83 -0.82 -14.37 7.70
N GLU A 84 -1.65 -15.41 7.55
CA GLU A 84 -2.80 -15.64 8.43
C GLU A 84 -2.37 -15.99 9.86
N HIS A 85 -1.33 -16.81 10.03
CA HIS A 85 -0.81 -17.20 11.34
C HIS A 85 -0.30 -15.99 12.12
N LYS A 86 0.55 -15.16 11.49
CA LYS A 86 1.16 -13.97 12.13
C LYS A 86 0.20 -12.79 12.21
N GLY A 87 -0.48 -12.48 11.11
CA GLY A 87 -1.35 -11.30 10.98
C GLY A 87 -2.80 -11.50 11.41
N GLY A 88 -3.25 -12.75 11.54
CA GLY A 88 -4.67 -13.13 11.63
C GLY A 88 -5.40 -13.02 10.30
N LYS A 89 -6.64 -13.53 10.23
CA LYS A 89 -7.50 -13.55 9.03
C LYS A 89 -7.68 -12.21 8.29
N LYS A 90 -7.52 -11.09 9.01
CA LYS A 90 -7.66 -9.73 8.46
C LYS A 90 -6.36 -8.93 8.51
N MET A 91 -5.23 -9.59 8.79
CA MET A 91 -3.89 -8.99 8.87
C MET A 91 -3.75 -7.86 9.91
N LYS A 92 -4.72 -7.72 10.83
CA LYS A 92 -4.80 -6.64 11.83
C LYS A 92 -3.78 -6.72 12.95
N LYS A 93 -3.10 -7.86 13.11
CA LYS A 93 -2.10 -8.05 14.17
C LYS A 93 -0.75 -7.41 13.84
N PHE A 94 -0.49 -7.12 12.56
CA PHE A 94 0.75 -6.47 12.16
C PHE A 94 0.77 -4.99 12.56
N SER A 95 1.88 -4.58 13.16
CA SER A 95 2.22 -3.17 13.38
C SER A 95 2.61 -2.48 12.07
N LEU A 96 2.65 -1.15 12.07
CA LEU A 96 3.08 -0.39 10.89
C LEU A 96 4.52 -0.70 10.46
N ASP A 97 5.41 -0.95 11.44
CA ASP A 97 6.80 -1.33 11.18
C ASP A 97 6.88 -2.68 10.45
N GLU A 98 6.11 -3.67 10.92
CA GLU A 98 6.00 -4.97 10.27
C GLU A 98 5.40 -4.86 8.86
N LEU A 99 4.38 -4.01 8.67
CA LEU A 99 3.79 -3.77 7.35
C LEU A 99 4.81 -3.16 6.37
N ARG A 100 5.71 -2.27 6.82
CA ARG A 100 6.80 -1.75 5.97
C ARG A 100 7.74 -2.85 5.50
N LYS A 101 8.06 -3.79 6.38
CA LYS A 101 8.91 -4.96 6.07
C LYS A 101 8.22 -5.98 5.17
N LEU A 102 6.88 -6.03 5.20
CA LEU A 102 6.07 -7.01 4.47
C LEU A 102 5.71 -6.60 3.04
N MET A 103 5.83 -5.32 2.66
CA MET A 103 5.47 -4.90 1.31
C MET A 103 6.30 -5.64 0.25
N TYR A 104 7.62 -5.71 0.40
CA TYR A 104 8.50 -6.41 -0.54
C TYR A 104 8.23 -7.93 -0.59
N PRO A 105 8.18 -8.66 0.53
CA PRO A 105 7.74 -10.06 0.53
C PRO A 105 6.37 -10.27 -0.10
N CYS A 106 5.38 -9.42 0.17
CA CYS A 106 4.06 -9.57 -0.45
C CYS A 106 4.11 -9.43 -1.97
N GLN A 107 4.98 -8.57 -2.52
CA GLN A 107 5.19 -8.47 -3.96
C GLN A 107 5.85 -9.74 -4.52
N GLU A 108 6.95 -10.20 -3.93
CA GLU A 108 7.73 -11.34 -4.43
C GLU A 108 6.98 -12.68 -4.30
N PHE A 109 6.23 -12.89 -3.22
CA PHE A 109 5.33 -14.05 -3.05
C PHE A 109 3.98 -13.87 -3.77
N ASN A 110 3.81 -12.80 -4.54
CA ASN A 110 2.58 -12.50 -5.30
C ASN A 110 1.30 -12.51 -4.44
N HIS A 111 1.38 -12.00 -3.22
CA HIS A 111 0.30 -12.00 -2.23
C HIS A 111 -0.47 -10.67 -2.27
N ALA A 112 -1.39 -10.55 -3.24
CA ALA A 112 -2.11 -9.32 -3.56
C ALA A 112 -2.88 -8.71 -2.37
N GLN A 113 -3.58 -9.52 -1.58
CA GLN A 113 -4.38 -9.06 -0.45
C GLN A 113 -3.51 -8.41 0.64
N GLY A 114 -2.35 -9.02 0.91
CA GLY A 114 -1.39 -8.51 1.89
C GLY A 114 -0.70 -7.24 1.41
N PHE A 115 -0.35 -7.17 0.13
CA PHE A 115 0.23 -5.97 -0.47
C PHE A 115 -0.73 -4.77 -0.43
N ALA A 116 -1.98 -4.97 -0.87
CA ALA A 116 -3.01 -3.94 -0.82
C ALA A 116 -3.30 -3.51 0.63
N TYR A 117 -3.40 -4.46 1.56
CA TYR A 117 -3.62 -4.16 2.97
C TYR A 117 -2.48 -3.32 3.57
N ALA A 118 -1.24 -3.74 3.38
CA ALA A 118 -0.06 -3.06 3.91
C ALA A 118 0.03 -1.64 3.37
N THR A 119 -0.07 -1.46 2.06
CA THR A 119 0.02 -0.14 1.42
C THR A 119 -1.13 0.78 1.83
N LYS A 120 -2.37 0.28 1.92
CA LYS A 120 -3.52 1.05 2.44
C LYS A 120 -3.24 1.52 3.86
N LYS A 121 -2.92 0.60 4.77
CA LYS A 121 -2.64 0.93 6.17
C LYS A 121 -1.52 1.96 6.30
N LEU A 122 -0.43 1.80 5.55
CA LEU A 122 0.68 2.74 5.58
C LEU A 122 0.29 4.14 5.10
N VAL A 123 -0.54 4.26 4.06
CA VAL A 123 -1.05 5.57 3.60
C VAL A 123 -1.81 6.30 4.70
N TYR A 124 -2.74 5.63 5.37
CA TYR A 124 -3.62 6.27 6.35
C TYR A 124 -2.95 6.45 7.73
N GLU A 125 -2.13 5.50 8.17
CA GLU A 125 -1.72 5.41 9.57
C GLU A 125 -0.26 5.80 9.82
N THR A 126 0.58 5.87 8.78
CA THR A 126 1.95 6.38 8.94
C THR A 126 1.93 7.90 9.16
N PRO A 127 2.60 8.43 10.20
CA PRO A 127 2.92 9.85 10.27
C PRO A 127 4.04 10.20 9.28
N GLY A 128 3.90 11.34 8.58
CA GLY A 128 4.87 11.78 7.59
C GLY A 128 4.95 10.88 6.36
N HIS A 129 6.17 10.73 5.81
CA HIS A 129 6.44 9.94 4.63
C HIS A 129 6.45 8.44 4.90
N VAL A 130 5.94 7.67 3.94
CA VAL A 130 6.08 6.21 3.94
C VAL A 130 7.42 5.86 3.29
N HIS A 131 8.17 5.00 3.96
CA HIS A 131 9.43 4.44 3.48
C HIS A 131 9.37 2.92 3.57
N GLU A 132 10.14 2.25 2.72
CA GLU A 132 10.45 0.84 2.93
C GLU A 132 11.41 0.71 4.12
N ASP A 133 11.23 -0.35 4.91
CA ASP A 133 12.25 -0.79 5.86
C ASP A 133 13.00 -2.00 5.30
N THR A 134 14.23 -1.77 4.86
CA THR A 134 15.11 -2.77 4.25
C THR A 134 16.30 -3.01 5.17
N PRO A 135 16.45 -4.23 5.74
CA PRO A 135 17.60 -4.58 6.55
C PRO A 135 18.90 -4.43 5.75
N LEU A 136 19.96 -3.94 6.39
CA LEU A 136 21.28 -3.74 5.76
C LEU A 136 21.81 -5.01 5.06
N ALA A 137 21.55 -6.19 5.63
CA ALA A 137 21.96 -7.48 5.06
C ALA A 137 21.28 -7.81 3.72
N PHE A 138 20.18 -7.14 3.39
CA PHE A 138 19.36 -7.39 2.20
C PHE A 138 19.09 -6.11 1.42
N GLY A 139 20.03 -5.15 1.41
CA GLY A 139 19.85 -3.85 0.75
C GLY A 139 19.52 -3.94 -0.75
N HIS A 140 19.95 -5.00 -1.43
CA HIS A 140 19.62 -5.29 -2.83
C HIS A 140 18.23 -5.92 -3.05
N LEU A 141 17.54 -6.32 -1.97
CA LEU A 141 16.20 -6.89 -1.97
C LEU A 141 15.18 -5.84 -1.48
N HIS A 142 14.85 -4.90 -2.36
CA HIS A 142 14.00 -3.76 -2.07
C HIS A 142 12.84 -3.66 -3.07
N LEU A 143 11.79 -2.96 -2.66
CA LEU A 143 10.73 -2.50 -3.53
C LEU A 143 11.28 -1.50 -4.54
N GLU A 144 10.66 -1.46 -5.71
CA GLU A 144 10.97 -0.43 -6.68
C GLU A 144 10.67 0.97 -6.11
N PRO A 145 11.55 1.96 -6.31
CA PRO A 145 11.34 3.31 -5.82
C PRO A 145 9.98 3.91 -6.22
N ARG A 146 9.46 3.52 -7.38
CA ARG A 146 8.14 3.95 -7.90
C ARG A 146 6.97 3.46 -7.06
N ILE A 147 7.08 2.29 -6.44
CA ILE A 147 6.05 1.78 -5.52
C ILE A 147 5.98 2.70 -4.29
N ILE A 148 7.12 3.05 -3.71
CA ILE A 148 7.17 3.99 -2.58
C ILE A 148 6.69 5.39 -3.00
N GLY A 149 7.06 5.85 -4.19
CA GLY A 149 6.56 7.08 -4.79
C GLY A 149 5.04 7.08 -4.92
N ALA A 150 4.45 5.99 -5.43
CA ALA A 150 3.01 5.85 -5.60
C ALA A 150 2.24 5.82 -4.27
N ILE A 151 2.78 5.16 -3.25
CA ILE A 151 2.18 5.17 -1.89
C ILE A 151 2.14 6.59 -1.33
N ASN A 152 3.23 7.35 -1.45
CA ASN A 152 3.27 8.74 -0.99
C ASN A 152 2.38 9.67 -1.83
N ALA A 153 2.28 9.44 -3.15
CA ALA A 153 1.36 10.15 -4.03
C ALA A 153 -0.11 9.88 -3.66
N ALA A 154 -0.46 8.63 -3.36
CA ALA A 154 -1.79 8.25 -2.87
C ALA A 154 -2.13 8.98 -1.57
N ARG A 155 -1.17 9.06 -0.63
CA ARG A 155 -1.32 9.85 0.59
C ARG A 155 -1.57 11.34 0.30
N GLY A 156 -0.82 11.91 -0.63
CA GLY A 156 -1.04 13.28 -1.10
C GLY A 156 -2.45 13.49 -1.67
N SER A 157 -2.95 12.54 -2.46
CA SER A 157 -4.30 12.57 -3.02
C SER A 157 -5.40 12.55 -1.94
N VAL A 158 -5.28 11.69 -0.91
CA VAL A 158 -6.22 11.67 0.21
C VAL A 158 -6.26 13.04 0.91
N LYS A 159 -5.09 13.63 1.18
CA LYS A 159 -4.99 14.96 1.76
C LYS A 159 -5.67 16.01 0.88
N MET A 160 -5.41 16.00 -0.43
CA MET A 160 -6.00 16.95 -1.36
C MET A 160 -7.52 16.83 -1.41
N LYS A 161 -8.07 15.61 -1.45
CA LYS A 161 -9.52 15.38 -1.41
C LYS A 161 -10.17 15.91 -0.14
N LEU A 162 -9.52 15.70 1.00
CA LEU A 162 -9.98 16.24 2.27
C LEU A 162 -9.96 17.78 2.25
N HIS A 163 -8.86 18.38 1.79
CA HIS A 163 -8.73 19.83 1.69
C HIS A 163 -9.80 20.44 0.77
N GLU A 164 -9.95 19.91 -0.44
CA GLU A 164 -10.94 20.37 -1.42
C GLU A 164 -12.37 20.30 -0.88
N ALA A 165 -12.70 19.24 -0.14
CA ALA A 165 -14.03 19.05 0.41
C ALA A 165 -14.33 19.97 1.61
N LEU A 166 -13.32 20.36 2.38
CA LEU A 166 -13.46 21.31 3.50
C LEU A 166 -13.39 22.78 3.05
N TYR A 167 -12.84 23.06 1.87
CA TYR A 167 -12.61 24.42 1.40
C TYR A 167 -13.89 25.07 0.84
N ILE A 168 -14.76 25.54 1.74
CA ILE A 168 -16.05 26.17 1.39
C ILE A 168 -16.00 27.71 1.32
N ASN A 169 -14.81 28.30 1.39
CA ASN A 169 -14.62 29.75 1.50
C ASN A 169 -15.29 30.52 0.35
N ARG A 170 -15.32 29.94 -0.85
CA ARG A 170 -16.03 30.54 -2.00
C ARG A 170 -17.54 30.67 -1.79
N VAL A 171 -18.16 29.77 -1.02
CA VAL A 171 -19.60 29.84 -0.70
C VAL A 171 -19.88 31.10 0.11
N PHE A 172 -19.10 31.35 1.17
CA PHE A 172 -19.24 32.55 2.00
C PHE A 172 -18.85 33.83 1.27
N LEU A 173 -17.76 33.82 0.50
CA LEU A 173 -17.30 35.02 -0.23
C LEU A 173 -18.33 35.50 -1.27
N ASN A 174 -19.08 34.58 -1.87
CA ASN A 174 -20.11 34.89 -2.87
C ASN A 174 -21.51 35.09 -2.26
N ALA A 175 -21.71 34.80 -0.98
CA ALA A 175 -22.99 34.94 -0.31
C ALA A 175 -23.43 36.41 -0.24
N SER A 176 -24.74 36.67 -0.26
CA SER A 176 -25.31 38.02 -0.13
C SER A 176 -25.70 38.39 1.30
N CYS A 177 -25.69 37.43 2.23
CA CYS A 177 -26.08 37.68 3.62
C CYS A 177 -25.05 38.56 4.35
N ASP A 178 -25.55 39.38 5.29
CA ASP A 178 -24.69 40.25 6.08
C ASP A 178 -23.78 39.44 7.04
N CYS A 179 -24.23 38.27 7.52
CA CYS A 179 -23.48 37.38 8.42
C CYS A 179 -22.35 36.58 7.76
N ARG A 180 -22.12 36.71 6.44
CA ARG A 180 -21.20 35.82 5.70
C ARG A 180 -19.75 35.89 6.21
N LYS A 181 -19.32 37.04 6.72
CA LYS A 181 -17.95 37.23 7.22
C LYS A 181 -17.79 36.52 8.57
N GLU A 182 -18.75 36.71 9.46
CA GLU A 182 -18.83 36.07 10.76
C GLU A 182 -19.00 34.56 10.60
N GLY A 183 -19.79 34.12 9.61
CA GLY A 183 -20.01 32.70 9.31
C GLY A 183 -18.73 32.02 8.83
N LEU A 184 -18.00 32.63 7.89
CA LEU A 184 -16.70 32.12 7.47
C LEU A 184 -15.70 32.08 8.62
N PHE A 185 -15.64 33.13 9.43
CA PHE A 185 -14.75 33.19 10.59
C PHE A 185 -15.10 32.10 11.62
N ALA A 186 -16.39 31.91 11.92
CA ALA A 186 -16.86 30.86 12.82
C ALA A 186 -16.55 29.46 12.28
N TYR A 187 -16.68 29.25 10.97
CA TYR A 187 -16.34 27.99 10.31
C TYR A 187 -14.85 27.66 10.42
N GLU A 188 -13.97 28.59 10.04
CA GLU A 188 -12.51 28.39 10.14
C GLU A 188 -12.08 28.25 11.61
N THR A 189 -12.71 28.99 12.53
CA THR A 189 -12.48 28.82 13.99
C THR A 189 -12.89 27.43 14.47
N ALA A 190 -14.02 26.90 13.99
CA ALA A 190 -14.46 25.55 14.31
C ALA A 190 -13.51 24.48 13.74
N LEU A 191 -12.97 24.68 12.54
CA LEU A 191 -11.93 23.80 11.98
C LEU A 191 -10.65 23.84 12.82
N ASP A 192 -10.15 25.03 13.18
CA ASP A 192 -8.95 25.20 14.00
C ASP A 192 -9.08 24.50 15.37
N LYS A 193 -10.23 24.68 16.04
CA LYS A 193 -10.55 24.04 17.34
C LYS A 193 -10.46 22.51 17.33
N THR A 194 -10.52 21.85 16.17
CA THR A 194 -10.32 20.40 16.09
C THR A 194 -8.88 19.98 16.40
N GLY A 195 -7.91 20.90 16.27
CA GLY A 195 -6.48 20.66 16.46
C GLY A 195 -5.83 19.84 15.33
N VAL A 196 -6.51 19.67 14.19
CA VAL A 196 -6.02 18.94 13.01
C VAL A 196 -6.12 19.75 11.71
N TRP A 197 -6.38 21.05 11.82
CA TRP A 197 -6.40 22.03 10.75
C TRP A 197 -5.42 23.17 11.09
N PRO A 198 -4.72 23.79 10.12
CA PRO A 198 -4.70 23.47 8.70
C PRO A 198 -3.89 22.19 8.38
N LEU A 199 -4.28 21.49 7.31
CA LEU A 199 -3.69 20.20 6.96
C LEU A 199 -2.18 20.27 6.66
N GLU A 200 -1.70 21.39 6.13
CA GLU A 200 -0.26 21.57 5.84
C GLU A 200 0.59 21.56 7.11
N GLU A 201 0.07 22.10 8.22
CA GLU A 201 0.83 22.18 9.47
C GLU A 201 0.90 20.82 10.17
N VAL A 202 -0.21 20.07 10.17
CA VAL A 202 -0.30 18.83 10.95
C VAL A 202 0.17 17.60 10.19
N LEU A 203 0.21 17.62 8.86
CA LEU A 203 0.67 16.46 8.06
C LEU A 203 2.14 16.51 7.68
N HIS A 204 2.83 17.65 7.88
CA HIS A 204 4.23 17.83 7.52
C HIS A 204 5.13 18.15 8.72
N GLY A 205 6.43 17.87 8.58
CA GLY A 205 7.43 18.17 9.60
C GLY A 205 7.58 17.11 10.70
N ARG A 206 8.43 17.42 11.69
CA ARG A 206 8.85 16.47 12.75
C ARG A 206 7.71 15.98 13.64
N ASN A 207 6.66 16.79 13.79
CA ASN A 207 5.50 16.48 14.63
C ASN A 207 4.27 16.08 13.80
N SER A 208 4.49 15.66 12.55
CA SER A 208 3.40 15.23 11.68
C SER A 208 2.57 14.12 12.31
N ILE A 209 1.27 14.16 12.08
CA ILE A 209 0.32 13.12 12.48
C ILE A 209 -0.10 12.29 11.26
N SER A 210 -0.74 11.16 11.51
CA SER A 210 -1.28 10.31 10.45
C SER A 210 -2.57 10.89 9.88
N LEU A 211 -2.90 10.57 8.62
CA LEU A 211 -4.18 10.93 8.03
C LEU A 211 -5.34 10.37 8.87
N GLN A 212 -5.21 9.16 9.41
CA GLN A 212 -6.24 8.58 10.27
C GLN A 212 -6.46 9.41 11.55
N ARG A 213 -5.41 10.00 12.12
CA ARG A 213 -5.54 10.91 13.27
C ARG A 213 -6.20 12.23 12.88
N VAL A 214 -5.89 12.77 11.69
CA VAL A 214 -6.61 13.93 11.13
C VAL A 214 -8.10 13.61 10.97
N LEU A 215 -8.46 12.51 10.30
CA LEU A 215 -9.85 12.12 10.06
C LEU A 215 -10.63 11.92 11.36
N SER A 216 -9.99 11.32 12.38
CA SER A 216 -10.60 11.17 13.71
C SER A 216 -10.72 12.50 14.45
N GLY A 217 -9.73 13.40 14.33
CA GLY A 217 -9.75 14.72 14.96
C GLY A 217 -10.84 15.62 14.37
N MET A 218 -11.05 15.57 13.05
CA MET A 218 -12.10 16.34 12.37
C MET A 218 -13.51 16.01 12.84
N ARG A 219 -13.74 14.83 13.43
CA ARG A 219 -15.05 14.46 14.01
C ARG A 219 -15.44 15.31 15.23
N LYS A 220 -14.50 16.09 15.78
CA LYS A 220 -14.74 17.04 16.88
C LYS A 220 -15.18 18.41 16.39
N PHE A 221 -15.42 18.57 15.09
CA PHE A 221 -15.87 19.83 14.52
C PHE A 221 -17.23 20.23 15.11
N GLU A 222 -17.26 21.43 15.70
CA GLU A 222 -18.44 22.04 16.31
C GLU A 222 -18.53 23.48 15.83
N TYR A 223 -19.50 23.74 14.95
CA TYR A 223 -19.75 25.05 14.36
C TYR A 223 -20.93 25.72 15.06
N GLU A 224 -20.72 26.98 15.47
CA GLU A 224 -21.75 27.83 16.04
C GLU A 224 -22.13 28.90 15.01
N PRO A 225 -23.36 28.87 14.48
CA PRO A 225 -23.78 29.83 13.47
C PRO A 225 -23.87 31.24 14.08
N PRO A 226 -23.42 32.29 13.37
CA PRO A 226 -23.59 33.67 13.82
C PRO A 226 -25.04 34.15 13.73
N ASN A 227 -25.88 33.46 12.94
CA ASN A 227 -27.28 33.77 12.76
C ASN A 227 -28.06 32.49 12.38
N ASP A 228 -28.87 31.99 13.30
CA ASP A 228 -29.69 30.78 13.14
C ASP A 228 -30.77 30.90 12.06
N TYR A 229 -31.10 32.12 11.62
CA TYR A 229 -32.14 32.37 10.63
C TYR A 229 -31.60 32.55 9.20
N CYS A 230 -30.27 32.59 9.03
CA CYS A 230 -29.68 32.72 7.71
C CYS A 230 -29.43 31.34 7.09
N GLU A 231 -30.11 31.05 5.98
CA GLU A 231 -30.04 29.76 5.27
C GLU A 231 -28.62 29.20 5.09
N LEU A 232 -27.65 30.04 4.70
CA LEU A 232 -26.26 29.64 4.59
C LEU A 232 -25.57 29.54 5.96
N CYS A 233 -25.65 30.60 6.78
CA CYS A 233 -24.90 30.67 8.04
C CYS A 233 -25.39 29.62 9.05
N SER A 234 -26.64 29.14 8.95
CA SER A 234 -27.25 28.13 9.81
C SER A 234 -27.15 26.70 9.26
N GLU A 235 -26.42 26.49 8.15
CA GLU A 235 -26.23 25.16 7.58
C GLU A 235 -25.49 24.23 8.57
N ASP A 236 -25.92 22.97 8.65
CA ASP A 236 -25.19 21.94 9.38
C ASP A 236 -23.93 21.50 8.60
N PHE A 237 -22.89 22.33 8.66
CA PHE A 237 -21.59 22.02 8.05
C PHE A 237 -20.94 20.76 8.62
N GLY A 238 -21.31 20.34 9.84
CA GLY A 238 -20.83 19.10 10.44
C GLY A 238 -21.28 17.88 9.63
N ALA A 239 -22.56 17.84 9.27
CA ALA A 239 -23.11 16.78 8.44
C ALA A 239 -22.83 16.99 6.94
N SER A 240 -23.14 18.18 6.40
CA SER A 240 -23.14 18.44 4.96
C SER A 240 -21.74 18.48 4.35
N THR A 241 -20.75 18.94 5.13
CA THR A 241 -19.39 19.21 4.67
C THR A 241 -18.38 18.31 5.36
N VAL A 242 -18.22 18.40 6.68
CA VAL A 242 -17.13 17.73 7.40
C VAL A 242 -17.27 16.21 7.38
N THR A 243 -18.45 15.68 7.73
CA THR A 243 -18.70 14.23 7.71
C THR A 243 -18.55 13.66 6.30
N ARG A 244 -19.03 14.39 5.30
CA ARG A 244 -18.87 14.02 3.89
C ARG A 244 -17.40 14.01 3.46
N ALA A 245 -16.63 15.02 3.82
CA ALA A 245 -15.21 15.13 3.53
C ALA A 245 -14.42 13.97 4.16
N ILE A 246 -14.71 13.62 5.42
CA ILE A 246 -14.12 12.47 6.10
C ILE A 246 -14.43 11.18 5.34
N ASN A 247 -15.68 10.96 4.94
CA ASN A 247 -16.09 9.74 4.23
C ASN A 247 -15.39 9.61 2.88
N ILE A 248 -15.35 10.69 2.09
CA ILE A 248 -14.63 10.74 0.81
C ILE A 248 -13.15 10.41 0.99
N ALA A 249 -12.49 11.04 1.97
CA ALA A 249 -11.08 10.81 2.23
C ALA A 249 -10.80 9.36 2.71
N GLN A 250 -11.66 8.80 3.57
CA GLN A 250 -11.49 7.46 4.12
C GLN A 250 -11.68 6.35 3.08
N SER A 251 -12.52 6.57 2.06
CA SER A 251 -12.76 5.64 0.96
C SER A 251 -11.89 5.93 -0.29
N ASN A 252 -11.03 6.95 -0.26
CA ASN A 252 -10.30 7.38 -1.46
C ASN A 252 -9.23 6.38 -1.93
N PHE A 253 -8.74 5.49 -1.07
CA PHE A 253 -7.64 4.59 -1.42
C PHE A 253 -7.77 3.24 -0.74
N ASP A 254 -7.65 2.17 -1.53
CA ASP A 254 -7.81 0.78 -1.10
C ASP A 254 -6.51 0.00 -0.98
N GLY A 255 -5.38 0.66 -1.22
CA GLY A 255 -4.09 0.02 -1.35
C GLY A 255 -3.67 -0.11 -2.81
N LEU A 256 -2.38 -0.33 -3.03
CA LEU A 256 -1.87 -0.67 -4.35
C LEU A 256 -2.29 -2.10 -4.73
N CYS A 257 -2.58 -2.31 -5.99
CA CYS A 257 -3.02 -3.57 -6.56
C CYS A 257 -1.89 -4.18 -7.40
N LEU A 258 -1.39 -5.34 -6.98
CA LEU A 258 -0.33 -6.06 -7.71
C LEU A 258 -0.78 -6.41 -9.14
N ASP A 259 -2.04 -6.81 -9.33
CA ASP A 259 -2.55 -7.13 -10.66
C ASP A 259 -2.54 -5.91 -11.59
N CYS A 260 -2.83 -4.71 -11.06
CA CYS A 260 -2.69 -3.47 -11.82
C CYS A 260 -1.23 -3.11 -12.10
N ILE A 261 -0.30 -3.42 -11.19
CA ILE A 261 1.14 -3.17 -11.34
C ILE A 261 1.75 -4.12 -12.39
N ASP A 262 1.38 -5.39 -12.36
CA ASP A 262 1.96 -6.42 -13.23
C ASP A 262 1.26 -6.53 -14.60
N ASN A 263 0.19 -5.76 -14.81
CA ASN A 263 -0.58 -5.81 -16.03
C ASN A 263 0.29 -5.42 -17.26
N PRO A 264 0.41 -6.33 -18.25
CA PRO A 264 1.30 -6.16 -19.40
C PRO A 264 0.77 -5.21 -20.48
N HIS A 265 -0.42 -4.62 -20.31
CA HIS A 265 -1.00 -3.69 -21.30
C HIS A 265 -0.20 -2.39 -21.46
N SER A 266 -0.38 -1.74 -22.62
CA SER A 266 0.38 -0.55 -23.02
C SER A 266 0.20 0.59 -22.03
N ARG A 267 1.30 1.20 -21.58
CA ARG A 267 1.36 2.41 -20.74
C ARG A 267 0.86 3.69 -21.42
N ASP A 268 0.11 3.57 -22.50
CA ASP A 268 -0.52 4.72 -23.13
C ASP A 268 -1.67 5.15 -22.22
N TRP A 269 -1.39 6.15 -21.39
CA TRP A 269 -2.35 6.72 -20.45
C TRP A 269 -3.61 7.16 -21.18
N ASP A 270 -3.48 7.81 -22.34
CA ASP A 270 -4.63 8.25 -23.11
C ASP A 270 -5.43 7.06 -23.60
N ILE A 271 -4.81 5.97 -24.05
CA ILE A 271 -5.56 4.78 -24.50
C ILE A 271 -6.17 4.00 -23.34
N GLU A 272 -5.46 3.77 -22.22
CA GLU A 272 -6.00 3.02 -21.08
C GLU A 272 -7.06 3.85 -20.34
N TYR A 273 -6.77 5.13 -20.07
CA TYR A 273 -7.74 6.08 -19.51
C TYR A 273 -8.92 6.24 -20.45
N THR A 274 -8.71 6.54 -21.74
CA THR A 274 -9.81 6.65 -22.71
C THR A 274 -10.52 5.33 -22.93
N LYS A 275 -9.92 4.15 -22.80
CA LYS A 275 -10.67 2.88 -22.82
C LYS A 275 -11.63 2.82 -21.64
N HIS A 276 -11.15 3.02 -20.41
CA HIS A 276 -12.00 3.09 -19.23
C HIS A 276 -13.04 4.21 -19.33
N HIS A 277 -12.69 5.37 -19.91
CA HIS A 277 -13.54 6.55 -20.06
C HIS A 277 -14.45 6.54 -21.30
N SER A 278 -14.16 5.76 -22.33
CA SER A 278 -15.01 5.59 -23.53
C SER A 278 -16.12 4.56 -23.27
N PHE A 279 -15.88 3.58 -22.39
CA PHE A 279 -16.96 2.80 -21.77
C PHE A 279 -17.96 3.68 -20.98
N LYS A 280 -17.52 4.86 -20.49
CA LYS A 280 -18.39 5.89 -19.86
C LYS A 280 -19.41 6.49 -20.85
N LEU A 281 -19.07 6.55 -22.14
CA LEU A 281 -19.92 7.11 -23.20
C LEU A 281 -20.84 6.07 -23.85
N ILE A 282 -20.47 4.78 -23.77
CA ILE A 282 -21.20 3.68 -24.40
C ILE A 282 -21.87 2.82 -23.31
N LYS A 283 -22.91 3.34 -22.68
CA LYS A 283 -23.92 2.58 -21.92
C LYS A 283 -23.41 1.64 -20.80
N ALA A 284 -22.73 2.16 -19.77
CA ALA A 284 -22.69 1.49 -18.47
C ALA A 284 -22.64 2.49 -17.31
N LYS A 285 -23.60 2.37 -16.38
CA LYS A 285 -23.48 2.92 -15.03
C LYS A 285 -22.32 2.18 -14.36
N HIS A 286 -21.28 2.91 -13.97
CA HIS A 286 -20.07 2.47 -13.24
C HIS A 286 -19.00 1.75 -14.09
N ILE A 287 -17.80 2.35 -14.11
CA ILE A 287 -16.57 1.71 -14.58
C ILE A 287 -16.07 0.84 -13.42
N GLU A 288 -15.88 -0.46 -13.66
CA GLU A 288 -15.25 -1.38 -12.70
C GLU A 288 -13.72 -1.30 -12.87
N TRP A 289 -13.07 -0.60 -11.95
CA TRP A 289 -11.61 -0.37 -11.98
C TRP A 289 -10.79 -1.58 -11.54
N ASP A 290 -11.42 -2.51 -10.84
CA ASP A 290 -10.83 -3.75 -10.30
C ASP A 290 -11.15 -4.98 -11.16
N MET A 291 -11.66 -4.79 -12.38
CA MET A 291 -11.98 -5.91 -13.27
C MET A 291 -10.76 -6.80 -13.52
N GLY A 292 -10.86 -8.07 -13.14
CA GLY A 292 -9.78 -9.06 -13.25
C GLY A 292 -8.74 -9.01 -12.14
N CYS A 293 -8.89 -8.14 -11.14
CA CYS A 293 -7.99 -8.05 -10.00
C CYS A 293 -8.42 -8.99 -8.86
N ARG A 294 -7.44 -9.48 -8.09
CA ARG A 294 -7.64 -10.32 -6.88
C ARG A 294 -8.08 -9.53 -5.66
N VAL A 295 -7.94 -8.20 -5.71
CA VAL A 295 -8.35 -7.26 -4.67
C VAL A 295 -9.34 -6.26 -5.26
N LYS A 296 -10.41 -5.98 -4.51
CA LYS A 296 -11.37 -4.95 -4.89
C LYS A 296 -10.81 -3.56 -4.64
N HIS A 297 -11.00 -2.66 -5.58
CA HIS A 297 -10.54 -1.27 -5.47
C HIS A 297 -11.20 -0.33 -6.49
N GLU A 298 -11.14 0.96 -6.21
CA GLU A 298 -11.64 2.00 -7.13
C GLU A 298 -10.52 2.67 -7.94
N GLU A 299 -10.90 3.73 -8.66
CA GLU A 299 -10.04 4.52 -9.55
C GLU A 299 -8.71 4.95 -8.92
N PRO A 300 -8.66 5.48 -7.69
CA PRO A 300 -7.39 5.99 -7.17
C PRO A 300 -6.37 4.87 -6.95
N SER A 301 -6.82 3.72 -6.43
CA SER A 301 -5.98 2.54 -6.28
C SER A 301 -5.48 2.01 -7.62
N TRP A 302 -6.33 1.98 -8.65
CA TRP A 302 -5.91 1.64 -10.01
C TRP A 302 -4.84 2.61 -10.52
N TYR A 303 -5.08 3.92 -10.42
CA TYR A 303 -4.17 4.96 -10.91
C TYR A 303 -2.80 4.90 -10.23
N PHE A 304 -2.77 4.82 -8.89
CA PHE A 304 -1.51 4.75 -8.16
C PHE A 304 -0.76 3.44 -8.42
N SER A 305 -1.47 2.35 -8.70
CA SER A 305 -0.84 1.09 -9.12
C SER A 305 -0.27 1.17 -10.54
N TRP A 306 -0.96 1.86 -11.44
CA TRP A 306 -0.51 2.08 -12.81
C TRP A 306 0.77 2.92 -12.88
N ILE A 307 0.89 4.00 -12.10
CA ILE A 307 2.14 4.78 -12.04
C ILE A 307 3.30 4.01 -11.38
N ALA A 308 2.98 3.02 -10.52
CA ALA A 308 3.96 2.20 -9.81
C ALA A 308 4.61 1.11 -10.67
N ARG A 309 4.12 0.86 -11.90
CA ARG A 309 4.65 -0.17 -12.80
C ARG A 309 6.16 0.04 -13.11
N LYS A 310 6.88 -1.05 -13.39
CA LYS A 310 8.26 -1.10 -13.94
C LYS A 310 8.40 -0.44 -15.31
N GLN A 311 9.25 0.58 -15.48
CA GLN A 311 9.51 1.17 -16.79
C GLN A 311 10.67 0.48 -17.51
N ARG A 312 10.65 0.47 -18.84
CA ARG A 312 11.80 -0.01 -19.64
C ARG A 312 13.08 0.79 -19.37
N ALA A 313 12.96 2.06 -18.98
CA ALA A 313 14.10 2.90 -18.59
C ALA A 313 14.72 2.48 -17.24
N ASP A 314 13.97 1.78 -16.39
CA ASP A 314 14.45 1.30 -15.09
C ASP A 314 15.29 0.01 -15.22
N ALA A 315 15.44 -0.54 -16.43
CA ALA A 315 16.27 -1.72 -16.73
C ALA A 315 17.74 -1.37 -17.05
N HIS A 316 18.12 -0.10 -16.92
CA HIS A 316 19.48 0.40 -17.16
C HIS A 316 20.22 0.82 -15.88
N GLU A 317 19.67 0.50 -14.70
CA GLU A 317 20.35 0.57 -13.40
C GLU A 317 20.71 -0.84 -12.91
#